data_AF-A0A382BNV9-F1
#
_entry.id   AF-A0A382BNV9-F1
#
_cell.length_a   1.000
_cell.length_b   1.000
_cell.length_c   1.000
_cell.angle_alpha   90.00
_cell.angle_beta   90.00
_cell.angle_gamma   90.00
#
_symmetry.space_group_name_H-M   'P 1'
#
loop_
_entity.id
_entity.type
_entity.pdbx_description
1 polymer ?
#
loop_
_entity_poly.entity_id
_entity_poly.type
_entity_poly.pdbx_seq_one_letter_code
_entity_poly.pdbx_strand_id
1 'polypeptide(L)'
;MARRKKILIVTDDSGESYEILYAKHRFEEAGWTAHIGASKKKRLHGVIHDFEPGWNTYIERPGYLIEADIALGQAKATSYAAILLIGGRAPEFLRHNDKLLKL
;
A
#
# COMPACT_ATOMS: atom_id res chain seq x y z
N MET A 1 -19.29 10.80 -19.47
CA MET A 1 -18.91 10.71 -18.04
C MET A 1 -17.43 11.06 -17.92
N ALA A 2 -17.04 11.88 -16.95
CA ALA A 2 -15.62 12.17 -16.70
C ALA A 2 -14.86 10.87 -16.39
N ARG A 3 -13.65 10.70 -16.95
CA ARG A 3 -12.82 9.53 -16.71
C ARG A 3 -12.45 9.47 -15.22
N ARG A 4 -12.75 8.33 -14.56
CA ARG A 4 -12.43 8.11 -13.15
C ARG A 4 -10.91 8.16 -12.94
N LYS A 5 -10.44 9.03 -12.05
CA LYS A 5 -9.00 9.12 -11.71
C LYS A 5 -8.55 7.83 -11.02
N LYS A 6 -7.32 7.40 -11.28
CA LYS A 6 -6.73 6.21 -10.66
C LYS A 6 -5.56 6.60 -9.78
N ILE A 7 -5.41 5.92 -8.65
CA ILE A 7 -4.23 6.01 -7.79
C ILE A 7 -3.65 4.60 -7.56
N LEU A 8 -2.33 4.52 -7.52
CA LEU A 8 -1.62 3.32 -7.11
C LEU A 8 -1.14 3.49 -5.67
N ILE A 9 -1.62 2.63 -4.78
CA ILE A 9 -1.20 2.54 -3.37
C ILE A 9 -0.17 1.43 -3.28
N VAL A 10 1.08 1.76 -3.05
CA VAL A 10 2.21 0.82 -3.03
C VAL A 10 2.47 0.34 -1.61
N THR A 11 2.46 -0.97 -1.44
CA THR A 11 2.75 -1.68 -0.20
C THR A 11 3.13 -3.13 -0.52
N ASP A 12 3.34 -3.98 0.48
CA ASP A 12 3.50 -5.43 0.34
C ASP A 12 3.30 -6.08 1.72
N ASP A 13 3.77 -7.31 1.93
CA ASP A 13 3.78 -7.94 3.25
C ASP A 13 4.42 -7.03 4.31
N SER A 14 3.81 -7.01 5.48
CA SER A 14 4.16 -6.15 6.62
C SER A 14 4.01 -4.64 6.35
N GLY A 15 3.19 -4.24 5.38
CA GLY A 15 2.71 -2.86 5.31
C GLY A 15 1.72 -2.53 6.45
N GLU A 16 1.68 -1.26 6.86
CA GLU A 16 0.81 -0.82 7.97
C GLU A 16 -0.68 -0.87 7.55
N SER A 17 -1.48 -1.67 8.24
CA SER A 17 -2.83 -2.03 7.80
C SER A 17 -3.79 -0.85 7.78
N TYR A 18 -3.70 0.04 8.76
CA TYR A 18 -4.56 1.21 8.83
C TYR A 18 -4.21 2.18 7.71
N GLU A 19 -2.92 2.44 7.46
CA GLU A 19 -2.49 3.29 6.35
C GLU A 19 -2.99 2.75 4.99
N ILE A 20 -2.87 1.45 4.74
CA ILE A 20 -3.35 0.82 3.49
C ILE A 20 -4.86 0.98 3.32
N LEU A 21 -5.63 0.57 4.33
CA LEU A 21 -7.09 0.51 4.25
C LEU A 21 -7.73 1.90 4.27
N TYR A 22 -7.18 2.82 5.08
CA TYR A 22 -7.63 4.21 5.09
C TYR A 22 -7.42 4.85 3.72
N ALA A 23 -6.23 4.71 3.13
CA ALA A 23 -5.95 5.25 1.80
C ALA A 23 -6.91 4.67 0.75
N LYS A 24 -7.09 3.35 0.70
CA LYS A 24 -8.00 2.70 -0.25
C LYS A 24 -9.41 3.25 -0.15
N HIS A 25 -10.01 3.17 1.04
CA HIS A 25 -11.39 3.57 1.23
C HIS A 25 -11.59 5.08 1.01
N ARG A 26 -10.65 5.93 1.45
CA ARG A 26 -10.77 7.37 1.30
C ARG A 26 -10.75 7.81 -0.15
N PHE A 27 -9.88 7.22 -0.98
CA PHE A 27 -9.85 7.50 -2.41
C PHE A 27 -11.09 6.97 -3.14
N GLU A 28 -11.57 5.78 -2.77
CA GLU A 28 -12.78 5.20 -3.35
C GLU A 28 -14.03 6.03 -3.02
N GLU A 29 -14.16 6.51 -1.78
CA GLU A 29 -15.20 7.45 -1.34
C GLU A 29 -15.15 8.77 -2.12
N ALA A 30 -13.96 9.29 -2.40
CA ALA A 30 -13.76 10.46 -3.26
C ALA A 30 -14.02 10.20 -4.75
N GLY A 31 -14.47 8.99 -5.12
CA GLY A 31 -14.81 8.62 -6.49
C GLY A 31 -13.60 8.24 -7.33
N TRP A 32 -12.43 7.94 -6.76
CA TRP A 32 -11.27 7.44 -7.49
C TRP A 32 -11.31 5.90 -7.60
N THR A 33 -10.49 5.34 -8.48
CA THR A 33 -10.14 3.93 -8.46
C THR A 33 -8.81 3.77 -7.73
N ALA A 34 -8.82 3.10 -6.57
CA ALA A 34 -7.63 2.84 -5.77
C ALA A 34 -7.15 1.39 -5.99
N HIS A 35 -5.98 1.25 -6.62
CA HIS A 35 -5.33 -0.05 -6.78
C HIS A 35 -4.24 -0.23 -5.72
N ILE A 36 -4.29 -1.33 -4.99
CA ILE A 36 -3.19 -1.77 -4.13
C ILE A 36 -2.17 -2.51 -5.00
N GLY A 37 -0.96 -1.96 -5.08
CA GLY A 37 0.17 -2.52 -5.80
C GLY A 37 1.18 -3.15 -4.86
N ALA A 38 1.57 -4.39 -5.13
CA ALA A 38 2.60 -5.13 -4.39
C ALA A 38 3.60 -5.82 -5.33
N SER A 39 4.72 -6.33 -4.81
CA SER A 39 5.73 -7.00 -5.64
C SER A 39 5.13 -8.13 -6.50
N LYS A 40 4.11 -8.82 -5.98
CA LYS A 40 3.27 -9.80 -6.67
C LYS A 40 1.81 -9.55 -6.35
N LYS A 41 0.92 -9.92 -7.28
CA LYS A 41 -0.52 -9.98 -7.01
C LYS A 41 -0.81 -11.19 -6.13
N LYS A 42 -0.99 -10.97 -4.83
CA LYS A 42 -1.26 -11.99 -3.80
C LYS A 42 -2.05 -11.37 -2.65
N ARG A 43 -2.52 -12.21 -1.73
CA ARG A 43 -2.97 -11.78 -0.41
C ARG A 43 -1.77 -11.40 0.45
N LEU A 44 -1.80 -10.20 1.01
CA LEU A 44 -0.75 -9.60 1.83
C LEU A 44 -1.07 -9.80 3.30
N HIS A 45 -0.02 -9.96 4.11
CA HIS A 45 -0.10 -9.94 5.56
C HIS A 45 0.25 -8.55 6.10
N GLY A 46 -0.74 -7.73 6.45
CA GLY A 46 -0.51 -6.42 7.08
C GLY A 46 -0.05 -6.52 8.53
N VAL A 47 0.51 -5.43 9.04
CA VAL A 47 0.84 -5.25 10.47
C VAL A 47 0.10 -4.05 11.04
N ILE A 48 0.07 -3.95 12.36
CA ILE A 48 -0.39 -2.76 13.09
C ILE A 48 0.79 -2.24 13.89
N HIS A 49 1.13 -0.96 13.69
CA HIS A 49 2.10 -0.24 14.52
C HIS A 49 1.35 0.67 15.48
N ASP A 50 1.59 0.49 16.78
CA ASP A 50 0.93 1.28 17.82
C ASP A 50 1.88 1.58 18.99
N PHE A 51 1.49 2.48 19.89
CA PHE A 51 2.28 2.85 21.06
C PHE A 51 1.61 2.34 22.34
N GLU A 52 2.41 1.70 23.19
CA GLU A 52 1.96 1.16 24.48
C GLU A 52 2.79 1.76 25.62
N PRO A 53 2.23 1.92 26.83
CA PRO A 53 2.98 2.40 27.99
C PRO A 53 4.26 1.58 28.26
N GLY A 54 5.38 2.26 28.46
CA GLY A 54 6.67 1.64 28.78
C GLY A 54 7.52 1.21 27.58
N TRP A 55 7.05 1.40 26.35
CA TRP A 55 7.84 1.14 25.15
C TRP A 55 8.52 2.40 24.63
N ASN A 56 9.80 2.30 24.26
CA ASN A 56 10.57 3.40 23.66
C ASN A 56 10.25 3.63 22.18
N THR A 57 9.57 2.68 21.54
CA THR A 57 9.18 2.70 20.13
C THR A 57 7.85 1.97 19.97
N TYR A 58 7.30 1.97 18.76
CA TYR A 58 6.07 1.25 18.45
C TYR A 58 6.20 -0.25 18.76
N ILE A 59 5.08 -0.85 19.16
CA ILE A 59 4.88 -2.29 19.11
C ILE A 59 4.35 -2.69 17.73
N GLU A 60 4.66 -3.91 17.31
CA GLU A 60 4.12 -4.50 16.08
C GLU A 60 3.19 -5.67 16.41
N ARG A 61 2.00 -5.67 15.82
CA ARG A 61 1.02 -6.76 15.92
C ARG A 61 0.59 -7.25 14.53
N PRO A 62 0.12 -8.50 14.38
CA PRO A 62 -0.54 -8.94 13.16
C PRO A 62 -1.74 -8.03 12.84
N GLY A 63 -1.82 -7.58 11.59
CA GLY A 63 -2.90 -6.73 11.10
C GLY A 63 -3.87 -7.47 10.17
N TYR A 64 -4.51 -6.71 9.29
CA TYR A 64 -5.51 -7.26 8.36
C TYR A 64 -4.83 -7.95 7.16
N LEU A 65 -5.53 -8.95 6.60
CA LEU A 65 -5.15 -9.56 5.33
C LEU A 65 -5.76 -8.76 4.18
N ILE A 66 -4.92 -8.34 3.24
CA ILE A 66 -5.28 -7.37 2.20
C ILE A 66 -4.99 -7.96 0.82
N GLU A 67 -5.95 -7.93 -0.09
CA GLU A 67 -5.73 -8.41 -1.47
C GLU A 67 -5.01 -7.34 -2.30
N ALA A 68 -3.87 -7.69 -2.89
CA ALA A 68 -3.22 -6.83 -3.87
C ALA A 68 -4.00 -6.87 -5.19
N ASP A 69 -4.29 -5.69 -5.75
CA ASP A 69 -5.02 -5.56 -7.01
C ASP A 69 -4.13 -5.82 -8.23
N ILE A 70 -2.85 -5.40 -8.13
CA ILE A 70 -1.88 -5.42 -9.24
C ILE A 70 -0.46 -5.72 -8.75
N ALA A 71 0.31 -6.46 -9.56
CA ALA A 71 1.76 -6.59 -9.35
C ALA A 71 2.47 -5.32 -9.85
N LEU A 72 3.44 -4.80 -9.10
CA LEU A 72 4.17 -3.57 -9.47
C LEU A 72 4.83 -3.66 -10.85
N GLY A 73 5.32 -4.85 -11.24
CA GLY A 73 5.86 -5.09 -12.57
C GLY A 73 4.85 -4.99 -13.73
N GLN A 74 3.55 -4.91 -13.44
CA GLN A 74 2.47 -4.73 -14.41
C GLN A 74 1.85 -3.32 -14.35
N ALA A 75 2.23 -2.51 -13.36
CA ALA A 75 1.77 -1.12 -13.26
C ALA A 75 2.50 -0.22 -14.27
N LYS A 76 1.83 0.84 -14.71
CA LYS A 76 2.41 1.89 -15.57
C LYS A 76 2.11 3.25 -14.95
N ALA A 77 3.13 4.05 -14.64
CA ALA A 77 2.95 5.36 -14.01
C ALA A 77 1.92 6.24 -14.73
N THR A 78 1.97 6.27 -16.07
CA THR A 78 1.05 7.05 -16.92
C THR A 78 -0.43 6.63 -16.82
N SER A 79 -0.73 5.48 -16.22
CA SER A 79 -2.11 5.04 -15.96
C SER A 79 -2.70 5.58 -14.67
N TYR A 80 -1.88 6.20 -13.81
CA TYR A 80 -2.26 6.72 -12.50
C TYR A 80 -2.03 8.23 -12.44
N ALA A 81 -2.90 8.93 -11.70
CA ALA A 81 -2.73 10.35 -11.42
C ALA A 81 -1.72 10.60 -10.29
N ALA A 82 -1.50 9.60 -9.43
CA ALA A 82 -0.55 9.64 -8.33
C ALA A 82 -0.13 8.22 -7.92
N ILE A 83 1.01 8.14 -7.23
CA ILE A 83 1.50 6.96 -6.52
C ILE A 83 1.60 7.35 -5.04
N LEU A 84 1.02 6.54 -4.15
CA LEU A 84 1.10 6.71 -2.70
C LEU A 84 1.93 5.56 -2.13
N LEU A 85 2.99 5.87 -1.38
CA LEU A 85 3.83 4.89 -0.72
C LEU A 85 3.36 4.72 0.73
N ILE A 86 3.00 3.51 1.12
CA ILE A 86 2.56 3.21 2.49
C ILE A 86 3.75 2.86 3.38
N GLY A 87 3.66 3.23 4.65
CA GLY A 87 4.59 2.88 5.71
C GLY A 87 4.49 1.43 6.19
N GLY A 88 4.75 1.23 7.48
CA GLY A 88 5.02 -0.08 8.05
C GLY A 88 6.41 -0.59 7.67
N ARG A 89 6.55 -1.90 7.53
CA ARG A 89 7.84 -2.56 7.22
C ARG A 89 8.04 -2.90 5.75
N ALA A 90 6.98 -2.86 4.94
CA ALA A 90 7.08 -3.10 3.49
C ALA A 90 8.13 -2.21 2.80
N PRO A 91 8.27 -0.89 3.12
CA PRO A 91 9.32 -0.05 2.55
C PRO A 91 10.75 -0.56 2.76
N GLU A 92 11.02 -1.32 3.84
CA GLU A 92 12.37 -1.83 4.16
C GLU A 92 12.94 -2.67 3.01
N PHE A 93 12.12 -3.49 2.36
CA PHE A 93 12.55 -4.31 1.23
C PHE A 93 12.11 -3.72 -0.12
N LEU A 94 10.99 -2.99 -0.16
CA LEU A 94 10.53 -2.36 -1.41
C LEU A 94 11.50 -1.30 -1.93
N ARG A 95 12.30 -0.66 -1.06
CA ARG A 95 13.37 0.26 -1.48
C ARG A 95 14.44 -0.38 -2.38
N HIS A 96 14.50 -1.72 -2.42
CA HIS A 96 15.40 -2.49 -3.28
C HIS A 96 14.68 -3.14 -4.47
N ASN A 97 13.40 -2.85 -4.68
CA ASN A 97 12.62 -3.43 -5.76
C ASN A 97 12.81 -2.65 -7.07
N ASP A 98 13.55 -3.23 -8.02
CA ASP A 98 13.83 -2.59 -9.32
C ASP A 98 12.58 -2.19 -10.13
N LYS A 99 11.48 -2.93 -9.98
CA LYS A 99 10.24 -2.61 -10.69
C LYS A 99 9.58 -1.36 -10.10
N LEU A 100 9.61 -1.22 -8.77
CA LEU A 100 9.11 -0.03 -8.10
C LEU A 100 10.00 1.19 -8.35
N LEU A 101 11.33 1.04 -8.28
CA LEU A 101 12.27 2.15 -8.48
C LEU A 101 12.20 2.76 -9.89
N LYS A 102 11.73 2.00 -10.88
CA LYS A 102 11.53 2.45 -12.26
C LYS A 102 10.13 2.99 -12.54
N LEU A 103 9.18 2.74 -11.64
CA LEU A 103 7.77 3.06 -11.82
C LEU A 103 7.52 4.55 -11.56
#